data_AF-A0A2V7HRM2-F1
#
_entry.id   AF-A0A2V7HRM2-F1
#
_cell.length_a   1.000
_cell.length_b   1.000
_cell.length_c   1.000
_cell.angle_alpha   90.00
_cell.angle_beta   90.00
_cell.angle_gamma   90.00
#
_symmetry.space_group_name_H-M   'P 1'
#
loop_
_entity.id
_entity.type
_entity.pdbx_description
1 polymer ?
#
loop_
_entity_poly.entity_id
_entity_poly.type
_entity_poly.pdbx_seq_one_letter_code
_entity_poly.pdbx_strand_id
1 'polypeptide(L)'
;MRALVITAFLALLGTVLLESGPAQSQGVGSPRGQLPLVDAHIHYSAPDWASHPPERVLDILARAGIQRAVVSSTPDDGTLALYEKDPGRIVPMLRPYRT
;
A
#
# COMPACT_ATOMS: atom_id res chain seq x y z
N MET A 1 36.63 -11.22 60.45
CA MET A 1 36.76 -12.35 59.49
C MET A 1 35.37 -12.97 59.39
N ARG A 2 34.52 -12.48 58.48
CA ARG A 2 34.44 -12.91 57.07
C ARG A 2 34.06 -14.39 56.95
N ALA A 3 32.80 -14.74 57.13
CA ALA A 3 32.26 -16.05 56.71
C ALA A 3 30.73 -16.12 56.89
N LEU A 4 29.97 -15.20 56.30
CA LEU A 4 28.54 -15.43 56.07
C LEU A 4 28.11 -14.51 54.93
N VAL A 5 27.26 -14.99 54.03
CA VAL A 5 26.72 -14.27 52.85
C VAL A 5 27.60 -14.28 51.59
N ILE A 6 28.08 -15.43 51.12
CA ILE A 6 28.30 -15.65 49.67
C ILE A 6 28.01 -17.13 49.34
N THR A 7 26.74 -17.55 49.50
CA THR A 7 26.24 -18.80 48.90
C THR A 7 24.90 -18.55 48.22
N ALA A 8 24.79 -17.41 47.56
CA ALA A 8 23.78 -17.14 46.54
C ALA A 8 24.56 -16.66 45.31
N PHE A 9 24.17 -17.09 44.11
CA PHE A 9 24.68 -16.69 42.78
C PHE A 9 25.51 -17.68 41.94
N LEU A 10 25.58 -18.98 42.24
CA LEU A 10 26.25 -19.94 41.32
C LEU A 10 25.43 -21.20 40.99
N ALA A 11 24.12 -21.05 40.78
CA ALA A 11 23.30 -22.15 40.24
C ALA A 11 22.16 -21.72 39.32
N LEU A 12 22.22 -20.50 38.74
CA LEU A 12 21.21 -20.06 37.76
C LEU A 12 21.78 -19.19 36.64
N LEU A 13 23.01 -19.48 36.19
CA LEU A 13 23.62 -18.78 35.05
C LEU A 13 24.13 -19.73 33.95
N GLY A 14 23.73 -21.01 34.01
CA GLY A 14 24.21 -22.04 33.08
C GLY A 14 23.23 -22.46 31.97
N THR A 15 21.97 -22.02 32.01
CA THR A 15 20.92 -22.51 31.09
C THR A 15 20.25 -21.45 30.22
N VAL A 16 20.67 -20.18 30.29
CA VAL A 16 20.02 -19.08 29.54
C VAL A 16 20.81 -18.66 28.29
N LEU A 17 21.71 -19.50 27.78
CA LEU A 17 22.49 -19.14 26.59
C LEU A 17 22.66 -20.31 25.60
N LEU A 18 21.55 -20.94 25.19
CA LEU A 18 21.57 -21.80 24.00
C LEU A 18 20.26 -21.89 23.20
N GLU A 19 19.38 -20.89 23.29
CA GLU A 19 18.24 -20.80 22.37
C GLU A 19 18.33 -19.55 21.50
N SER A 20 19.49 -19.36 20.87
CA SER A 20 19.57 -18.60 19.61
C SER A 20 19.18 -19.55 18.47
N GLY A 21 17.95 -20.09 18.53
CA GLY A 21 17.35 -20.66 17.32
C GLY A 21 17.32 -19.58 16.25
N PRO A 22 17.50 -19.91 14.95
CA PRO A 22 17.41 -18.90 13.90
C PRO A 22 16.10 -18.16 14.11
N ALA A 23 16.16 -16.82 14.17
CA ALA A 23 14.97 -16.01 14.16
C ALA A 23 14.17 -16.44 12.94
N GLN A 24 13.19 -17.31 13.15
CA GLN A 24 12.21 -17.62 12.14
C GLN A 24 11.50 -16.29 11.98
N SER A 25 11.88 -15.55 10.94
CA SER A 25 11.03 -14.50 10.42
C SER A 25 9.72 -15.21 10.16
N GLN A 26 8.76 -15.02 11.05
CA GLN A 26 7.39 -15.40 10.75
C GLN A 26 7.08 -14.55 9.53
N GLY A 27 7.20 -15.15 8.35
CA GLY A 27 6.88 -14.49 7.11
C GLY A 27 5.49 -13.94 7.30
N VAL A 28 5.35 -12.61 7.27
CA VAL A 28 4.05 -11.97 7.24
C VAL A 28 3.46 -12.34 5.89
N GLY A 29 2.84 -13.51 5.86
CA GLY A 29 2.51 -14.22 4.65
C GLY A 29 1.49 -15.27 4.99
N SER A 30 0.34 -14.85 5.51
CA SER A 30 -0.89 -15.58 5.20
C SER A 30 -0.88 -15.82 3.68
N PRO A 31 -1.35 -16.97 3.16
CA PRO A 31 -1.63 -17.09 1.73
C PRO A 31 -2.82 -16.18 1.44
N ARG A 32 -2.57 -14.88 1.37
CA ARG A 32 -3.54 -13.92 0.86
C ARG A 32 -3.64 -14.31 -0.61
N GLY A 33 -4.80 -14.83 -1.01
CA GLY A 33 -5.15 -14.85 -2.42
C GLY A 33 -4.82 -13.49 -3.04
N GLN A 34 -4.51 -13.48 -4.34
CA GLN A 34 -4.05 -12.28 -5.03
C GLN A 34 -4.92 -11.07 -4.66
N LEU A 35 -4.33 -10.10 -3.96
CA LEU A 35 -5.05 -8.92 -3.52
C LEU A 35 -5.37 -8.04 -4.73
N PRO A 36 -6.51 -7.32 -4.72
CA PRO A 36 -6.82 -6.33 -5.72
C PRO A 36 -5.68 -5.33 -5.93
N LEU A 37 -5.36 -5.02 -7.19
CA LEU A 37 -4.45 -3.93 -7.51
C LEU A 37 -5.19 -2.60 -7.44
N VAL A 38 -4.56 -1.60 -6.84
CA VAL A 38 -5.05 -0.24 -6.75
C VAL A 38 -3.95 0.69 -7.23
N ASP A 39 -4.28 1.58 -8.16
CA ASP A 39 -3.40 2.66 -8.54
C ASP A 39 -3.59 3.83 -7.57
N ALA A 40 -2.54 4.13 -6.83
CA ALA A 40 -2.59 5.14 -5.79
C ALA A 40 -2.57 6.57 -6.35
N HIS A 41 -2.16 6.78 -7.61
CA HIS A 41 -1.99 8.13 -8.15
C HIS A 41 -1.81 8.18 -9.68
N ILE A 42 -2.82 8.73 -10.38
CA ILE A 42 -2.81 8.97 -11.82
C ILE A 42 -2.97 10.47 -12.12
N HIS A 43 -2.26 10.92 -13.15
CA HIS A 43 -2.51 12.20 -13.81
C HIS A 43 -3.16 11.97 -15.18
N TYR A 44 -4.35 12.52 -15.39
CA TYR A 44 -5.09 12.45 -16.65
C TYR A 44 -5.52 13.85 -17.10
N SER A 45 -4.57 14.65 -17.58
CA SER A 45 -4.78 16.08 -17.85
C SER A 45 -5.15 16.36 -19.31
N ALA A 46 -5.57 17.60 -19.61
CA ALA A 46 -6.05 18.01 -20.94
C ALA A 46 -5.20 17.56 -22.15
N PRO A 47 -3.85 17.58 -22.09
CA PRO A 47 -3.02 17.09 -23.20
C PRO A 47 -3.27 15.62 -23.57
N ASP A 48 -3.74 14.80 -22.62
CA ASP A 48 -3.91 13.37 -22.80
C ASP A 48 -5.26 13.00 -23.41
N TRP A 49 -6.28 13.84 -23.26
CA TRP A 49 -7.69 13.49 -23.55
C TRP A 49 -7.93 13.09 -25.00
N ALA A 50 -7.22 13.71 -25.95
CA ALA A 50 -7.38 13.40 -27.38
C ALA A 50 -6.86 11.99 -27.73
N SER A 51 -5.77 11.56 -27.09
CA SER A 51 -5.17 10.24 -27.33
C SER A 51 -5.73 9.15 -26.43
N HIS A 52 -6.26 9.55 -25.28
CA HIS A 52 -6.81 8.67 -24.25
C HIS A 52 -8.19 9.18 -23.83
N PRO A 53 -9.24 9.03 -24.67
CA PRO A 53 -10.59 9.35 -24.23
C PRO A 53 -10.99 8.50 -23.01
N PRO A 54 -11.95 8.93 -22.18
CA PRO A 54 -12.27 8.28 -20.91
C PRO A 54 -12.52 6.77 -21.02
N GLU A 55 -13.23 6.32 -22.04
CA GLU A 55 -13.51 4.90 -22.31
C GLU A 55 -12.20 4.11 -22.47
N ARG A 56 -11.24 4.66 -23.22
CA ARG A 56 -9.93 4.03 -23.44
C ARG A 56 -9.14 3.95 -22.13
N VAL A 57 -9.21 4.97 -21.28
CA VAL A 57 -8.54 4.95 -19.96
C VAL A 57 -9.13 3.86 -19.08
N LEU A 58 -10.46 3.77 -18.99
CA LEU A 58 -11.15 2.74 -18.21
C LEU A 58 -10.82 1.34 -18.72
N ASP A 59 -10.75 1.15 -20.03
CA ASP A 59 -10.33 -0.11 -20.65
C ASP A 59 -8.88 -0.48 -20.30
N ILE A 60 -7.96 0.49 -20.25
CA ILE A 60 -6.57 0.27 -19.83
C ILE A 60 -6.54 -0.19 -18.37
N LEU A 61 -7.25 0.49 -17.47
CA LEU A 61 -7.32 0.14 -16.05
C LEU A 61 -7.93 -1.25 -15.84
N ALA A 62 -8.98 -1.58 -16.59
CA ALA A 62 -9.63 -2.88 -16.54
C ALA A 62 -8.68 -4.01 -16.99
N ARG A 63 -7.99 -3.84 -18.13
CA ARG A 63 -7.02 -4.84 -18.63
C ARG A 63 -5.81 -4.98 -17.70
N ALA A 64 -5.41 -3.91 -17.02
CA ALA A 64 -4.34 -3.93 -16.02
C ALA A 64 -4.77 -4.53 -14.67
N GLY A 65 -6.06 -4.88 -14.49
CA GLY A 65 -6.56 -5.42 -13.23
C GLY A 65 -6.64 -4.40 -12.09
N ILE A 66 -6.58 -3.10 -12.40
CA ILE A 66 -6.64 -2.01 -11.41
C ILE A 66 -8.09 -1.82 -10.96
N GLN A 67 -8.44 -2.32 -9.78
CA GLN A 67 -9.81 -2.23 -9.26
C GLN A 67 -10.21 -0.83 -8.81
N ARG A 68 -9.24 -0.04 -8.31
CA ARG A 68 -9.46 1.35 -7.87
C ARG A 68 -8.30 2.22 -8.35
N ALA A 69 -8.58 3.46 -8.72
CA ALA A 69 -7.56 4.41 -9.14
C ALA A 69 -7.85 5.80 -8.57
N VAL A 70 -6.87 6.41 -7.90
CA VAL A 70 -6.93 7.82 -7.50
C VAL A 70 -6.48 8.67 -8.67
N VAL A 71 -7.35 9.55 -9.16
CA VAL A 71 -7.10 10.30 -10.40
C VAL A 71 -7.19 11.79 -10.17
N SER A 72 -6.21 12.52 -10.69
CA SER A 72 -6.20 13.98 -10.77
C SER A 72 -6.01 14.45 -12.21
N SER A 73 -6.49 15.65 -12.52
CA SER A 73 -6.45 16.22 -13.87
C SER A 73 -6.14 17.71 -13.82
N THR A 74 -5.76 18.28 -14.96
CA THR A 74 -5.65 19.72 -15.23
C THR A 74 -6.36 20.04 -16.54
N PRO A 75 -7.48 20.78 -16.56
CA PRO A 75 -8.38 21.10 -15.43
C PRO A 75 -9.10 19.83 -14.93
N ASP A 76 -9.95 19.92 -13.90
CA ASP A 76 -10.56 18.73 -13.25
C ASP A 76 -11.57 17.96 -14.12
N ASP A 77 -11.97 18.52 -15.27
CA ASP A 77 -12.92 17.92 -16.22
C ASP A 77 -12.54 16.48 -16.61
N GLY A 78 -11.26 16.19 -16.76
CA GLY A 78 -10.77 14.84 -17.05
C GLY A 78 -11.06 13.86 -15.91
N THR A 79 -10.82 14.27 -14.65
CA THR A 79 -11.13 13.46 -13.46
C THR A 79 -12.64 13.26 -13.32
N LEU A 80 -13.43 14.32 -13.52
CA LEU A 80 -14.89 14.25 -13.42
C LEU A 80 -15.49 13.34 -14.49
N ALA A 81 -15.03 13.45 -15.74
CA ALA A 81 -15.49 12.59 -16.83
C ALA A 81 -15.23 11.10 -16.59
N LEU A 82 -14.10 10.76 -15.96
CA LEU A 82 -13.80 9.38 -15.55
C LEU A 82 -14.69 8.93 -14.39
N TYR A 83 -14.87 9.77 -13.37
CA TYR A 83 -15.71 9.48 -12.22
C TYR A 83 -17.18 9.29 -12.57
N GLU A 84 -17.72 10.11 -13.49
CA GLU A 84 -19.10 9.98 -13.97
C GLU A 84 -19.35 8.65 -14.69
N LYS A 85 -18.34 8.11 -15.37
CA LYS A 85 -18.44 6.85 -16.11
C LYS A 85 -18.25 5.61 -15.26
N ASP A 86 -17.33 5.63 -14.29
CA ASP A 86 -17.06 4.50 -13.39
C ASP A 86 -16.73 5.00 -11.96
N PRO A 87 -17.73 5.42 -11.17
CA PRO A 87 -17.53 5.89 -9.79
C PRO A 87 -17.10 4.75 -8.85
N GLY A 88 -17.26 3.49 -9.27
CA GLY A 88 -16.79 2.33 -8.53
C GLY A 88 -15.27 2.18 -8.58
N ARG A 89 -14.66 2.47 -9.74
CA ARG A 89 -13.21 2.39 -9.94
C ARG A 89 -12.49 3.69 -9.60
N ILE A 90 -13.05 4.83 -9.96
CA ILE A 90 -12.36 6.11 -9.90
C ILE A 90 -12.57 6.80 -8.56
N VAL A 91 -11.48 7.22 -7.93
CA VAL A 91 -11.46 8.07 -6.74
C VAL A 91 -10.97 9.46 -7.16
N PRO A 92 -11.84 10.48 -7.19
CA PRO A 92 -11.46 11.79 -7.70
C PRO A 92 -10.58 12.54 -6.68
N MET A 93 -9.41 12.99 -7.13
CA MET A 93 -8.55 13.95 -6.42
C MET A 93 -8.66 15.31 -7.12
N LEU A 94 -9.62 16.10 -6.68
CA LEU A 94 -9.95 17.41 -7.25
C LEU A 94 -8.99 18.49 -6.77
N ARG A 95 -8.71 19.46 -7.63
CA ARG A 95 -7.81 20.58 -7.34
C ARG A 95 -8.60 21.90 -7.34
N PRO A 96 -8.44 22.76 -6.32
CA PRO A 96 -9.03 24.08 -6.37
C PRO A 96 -8.32 24.93 -7.43
N TYR A 97 -9.03 25.26 -8.50
CA TYR A 97 -8.55 26.28 -9.45
C TYR A 97 -9.02 27.66 -9.04
N ARG A 98 -8.18 28.65 -9.32
CA ARG A 98 -8.56 30.06 -9.28
C ARG A 98 -8.75 30.55 -10.71
N THR A 99 -9.77 31.37 -10.90
CA THR A 99 -10.03 32.13 -12.14
C THR A 99 -9.02 33.26 -12.30
#